data_AF-A0A2M9PH66-F1
#
_entry.id   AF-A0A2M9PH66-F1
#
_cell.length_a   1.000
_cell.length_b   1.000
_cell.length_c   1.000
_cell.angle_alpha   90.00
_cell.angle_beta   90.00
_cell.angle_gamma   90.00
#
_symmetry.space_group_name_H-M   'P 1'
#
loop_
_entity.id
_entity.type
_entity.pdbx_description
1 polymer ?
#
loop_
_entity_poly.entity_id
_entity_poly.type
_entity_poly.pdbx_seq_one_letter_code
_entity_poly.pdbx_strand_id
1 'polypeptide(L)'
;MSETNLFDDEVPTTTEGVSPEAPAEGSQPRDEGGRFAAKDQGEAAPAAPAPAEAQAPAPSAPPAPVEKDEVSGLRRALQEERLKRQQAEQRLMQPPQPAPSLPDPIENPEEYTHAIQTSLQQQLVMERVETSRFHAERDPAIGKAGLAELDEFFNANPQASHQFLRSPSPIHAAWDWLQAEKLRQEIGTDPAAYRERLRAELLAELKPAAAVPPTPARNIPPSMARAGASAGSEPPAKGADPLFG
;
A
#
# COMPACT_ATOMS: atom_id res chain seq x y z
N MET A 1 24.68 -60.99 -9.38
CA MET A 1 23.38 -61.24 -10.02
C MET A 1 22.80 -59.89 -10.39
N SER A 2 22.53 -59.76 -11.69
CA SER A 2 22.01 -58.65 -12.52
C SER A 2 20.98 -57.74 -11.82
N GLU A 3 21.18 -56.42 -11.83
CA GLU A 3 20.74 -55.43 -12.86
C GLU A 3 19.22 -55.34 -13.02
N THR A 4 18.64 -54.20 -12.62
CA THR A 4 17.60 -53.52 -13.41
C THR A 4 17.58 -52.04 -13.05
N ASN A 5 18.29 -51.26 -13.87
CA ASN A 5 18.06 -49.83 -14.04
C ASN A 5 16.66 -49.64 -14.64
N LEU A 6 15.87 -48.73 -14.08
CA LEU A 6 14.66 -48.19 -14.71
C LEU A 6 14.80 -46.67 -14.77
N PHE A 7 15.72 -46.24 -15.64
CA PHE A 7 15.71 -44.94 -16.29
C PHE A 7 15.09 -45.18 -17.67
N ASP A 8 13.88 -44.70 -17.89
CA ASP A 8 13.21 -44.56 -19.18
C ASP A 8 12.52 -43.18 -19.11
N ASP A 9 13.06 -42.19 -19.83
CA ASP A 9 12.45 -41.62 -21.05
C ASP A 9 11.16 -40.84 -20.70
N GLU A 10 11.10 -39.50 -20.76
CA GLU A 10 11.27 -38.71 -21.97
C GLU A 10 11.77 -37.28 -21.65
N VAL A 11 12.78 -36.83 -22.39
CA VAL A 11 13.06 -35.42 -22.65
C VAL A 11 12.77 -35.13 -24.12
N PRO A 12 11.93 -34.15 -24.49
CA PRO A 12 11.96 -33.65 -25.84
C PRO A 12 13.10 -32.63 -25.97
N THR A 13 14.27 -33.13 -26.37
CA THR A 13 15.26 -32.34 -27.09
C THR A 13 14.73 -32.09 -28.51
N THR A 14 14.29 -30.87 -28.80
CA THR A 14 14.12 -30.38 -30.17
C THR A 14 15.36 -29.56 -30.55
N THR A 15 16.12 -30.09 -31.51
CA THR A 15 17.21 -29.40 -32.23
C THR A 15 16.93 -29.52 -33.72
N GLU A 16 17.50 -28.59 -34.50
CA GLU A 16 17.43 -28.39 -35.96
C GLU A 16 16.23 -27.56 -36.47
N GLY A 17 16.40 -26.51 -37.28
CA GLY A 17 17.56 -26.12 -38.08
C GLY A 17 17.56 -24.64 -38.48
N VAL A 18 18.78 -24.15 -38.71
CA VAL A 18 19.14 -22.83 -39.23
C VAL A 18 18.93 -22.79 -40.75
N SER A 19 18.36 -21.70 -41.29
CA SER A 19 18.81 -21.16 -42.58
C SER A 19 18.47 -19.66 -42.71
N PRO A 20 19.33 -18.86 -43.37
CA PRO A 20 19.37 -17.40 -43.20
C PRO A 20 18.75 -16.63 -44.37
N GLU A 21 18.05 -15.53 -44.09
CA GLU A 21 17.74 -14.51 -45.10
C GLU A 21 17.75 -13.11 -44.45
N ALA A 22 18.72 -12.32 -44.86
CA ALA A 22 18.84 -10.87 -44.61
C ALA A 22 18.19 -10.12 -45.79
N PRO A 23 18.18 -8.78 -45.82
CA PRO A 23 17.88 -7.78 -44.79
C PRO A 23 16.70 -6.87 -45.23
N ALA A 24 15.93 -6.30 -44.31
CA ALA A 24 15.03 -5.19 -44.62
C ALA A 24 15.51 -3.91 -43.92
N GLU A 25 15.88 -2.96 -44.77
CA GLU A 25 16.35 -1.61 -44.52
C GLU A 25 15.53 -0.83 -43.49
N GLY A 26 16.23 -0.14 -42.60
CA GLY A 26 15.62 0.80 -41.68
C GLY A 26 16.56 1.38 -40.63
N SER A 27 17.87 1.26 -40.80
CA SER A 27 18.87 1.88 -39.93
C SER A 27 19.07 3.34 -40.34
N GLN A 28 18.30 4.25 -39.74
CA GLN A 28 18.72 5.64 -39.64
C GLN A 28 20.03 5.69 -38.83
N PRO A 29 21.09 6.36 -39.31
CA PRO A 29 22.32 6.49 -38.54
C PRO A 29 22.02 7.32 -37.28
N ARG A 30 22.37 6.74 -36.13
CA ARG A 30 22.29 7.36 -34.81
C ARG A 30 23.67 7.92 -34.51
N ASP A 31 23.80 9.22 -34.34
CA ASP A 31 25.10 9.85 -34.09
C ASP A 31 25.69 9.34 -32.77
N GLU A 32 27.03 9.30 -32.66
CA GLU A 32 27.81 8.75 -31.53
C GLU A 32 27.57 9.44 -30.16
N GLY A 33 26.64 10.41 -30.10
CA GLY A 33 26.13 11.04 -28.87
C GLY A 33 24.69 10.65 -28.47
N GLY A 34 24.03 9.72 -29.18
CA GLY A 34 22.78 9.11 -28.74
C GLY A 34 21.56 10.02 -28.64
N ARG A 35 21.48 11.12 -29.40
CA ARG A 35 20.28 12.00 -29.47
C ARG A 35 19.78 12.15 -30.92
N PHE A 36 18.47 12.16 -31.10
CA PHE A 36 17.81 12.38 -32.38
C PHE A 36 17.89 13.86 -32.79
N ALA A 37 18.28 14.12 -34.04
CA ALA A 37 18.33 15.46 -34.61
C ALA A 37 16.92 16.09 -34.69
N ALA A 38 16.76 17.28 -34.11
CA ALA A 38 15.57 18.10 -34.30
C ALA A 38 15.64 18.77 -35.67
N LYS A 39 14.53 18.69 -36.42
CA LYS A 39 14.36 19.24 -37.76
C LYS A 39 14.24 20.77 -37.69
N ASP A 40 15.17 21.46 -38.35
CA ASP A 40 15.11 22.89 -38.68
C ASP A 40 13.84 23.23 -39.48
N GLN A 41 13.20 24.34 -39.09
CA GLN A 41 12.44 25.22 -39.97
C GLN A 41 12.75 26.68 -39.58
N GLY A 42 13.50 27.37 -40.45
CA GLY A 42 13.47 28.83 -40.58
C GLY A 42 12.07 29.29 -41.03
N GLU A 43 11.75 30.57 -41.20
CA GLU A 43 12.50 31.80 -41.41
C GLU A 43 11.46 32.96 -41.37
N ALA A 44 11.95 34.19 -41.28
CA ALA A 44 11.30 35.47 -41.63
C ALA A 44 10.75 36.38 -40.49
N ALA A 45 11.56 37.41 -40.19
CA ALA A 45 11.15 38.76 -39.78
C ALA A 45 10.40 39.48 -40.96
N PRO A 46 9.85 40.72 -40.88
CA PRO A 46 10.18 41.84 -39.98
C PRO A 46 9.03 42.83 -39.61
N ALA A 47 9.42 43.97 -39.02
CA ALA A 47 8.81 45.32 -39.06
C ALA A 47 7.93 45.80 -37.88
N ALA A 48 8.49 46.79 -37.15
CA ALA A 48 7.75 47.81 -36.37
C ALA A 48 7.26 48.93 -37.32
N PRO A 49 6.23 49.73 -36.96
CA PRO A 49 6.44 50.90 -36.11
C PRO A 49 5.29 51.21 -35.10
N ALA A 50 5.59 52.07 -34.12
CA ALA A 50 4.72 52.63 -33.06
C ALA A 50 3.85 53.82 -33.58
N PRO A 51 3.24 54.70 -32.74
CA PRO A 51 2.34 54.58 -31.56
C PRO A 51 1.04 55.44 -31.71
N ALA A 52 0.05 55.32 -30.81
CA ALA A 52 -0.91 56.40 -30.50
C ALA A 52 -1.58 56.22 -29.12
N GLU A 53 -1.72 57.34 -28.41
CA GLU A 53 -2.00 57.50 -26.98
C GLU A 53 -3.49 57.46 -26.57
N ALA A 54 -3.65 57.40 -25.23
CA ALA A 54 -4.66 58.04 -24.39
C ALA A 54 -5.99 57.31 -24.09
N GLN A 55 -6.11 56.78 -22.86
CA GLN A 55 -7.14 57.22 -21.91
C GLN A 55 -6.81 56.85 -20.46
N ALA A 56 -7.18 57.77 -19.56
CA ALA A 56 -6.78 57.95 -18.16
C ALA A 56 -7.56 57.04 -17.16
N PRO A 57 -7.21 57.05 -15.85
CA PRO A 57 -7.41 55.94 -14.92
C PRO A 57 -8.71 56.02 -14.09
N ALA A 58 -9.25 54.87 -13.70
CA ALA A 58 -10.22 54.73 -12.60
C ALA A 58 -10.19 53.27 -12.08
N PRO A 59 -10.71 53.01 -10.87
CA PRO A 59 -10.02 53.01 -9.59
C PRO A 59 -9.61 51.59 -9.16
N SER A 60 -8.64 51.53 -8.24
CA SER A 60 -8.12 50.29 -7.64
C SER A 60 -9.24 49.42 -7.06
N ALA A 61 -9.49 48.28 -7.70
CA ALA A 61 -10.14 47.15 -7.06
C ALA A 61 -9.19 46.55 -6.01
N PRO A 62 -9.70 46.05 -4.87
CA PRO A 62 -8.86 45.32 -3.91
C PRO A 62 -8.31 44.05 -4.60
N PRO A 63 -7.04 43.66 -4.35
CA PRO A 63 -6.50 42.45 -4.96
C PRO A 63 -7.29 41.23 -4.49
N ALA A 64 -7.77 40.46 -5.47
CA ALA A 64 -8.37 39.15 -5.24
C ALA A 64 -7.36 38.24 -4.48
N PRO A 65 -7.84 37.37 -3.57
CA PRO A 65 -6.97 36.41 -2.91
C PRO A 65 -6.68 35.26 -3.88
N VAL A 66 -5.60 35.39 -4.64
CA VAL A 66 -5.12 34.34 -5.55
C VAL A 66 -3.81 33.77 -5.02
N GLU A 67 -3.70 32.44 -5.02
CA GLU A 67 -2.46 31.67 -5.15
C GLU A 67 -1.52 31.51 -3.93
N LYS A 68 -2.01 31.49 -2.69
CA LYS A 68 -1.14 31.05 -1.57
C LYS A 68 -0.91 29.53 -1.53
N ASP A 69 -1.87 28.74 -2.00
CA ASP A 69 -1.79 27.28 -1.91
C ASP A 69 -0.84 26.67 -2.95
N GLU A 70 -0.84 27.17 -4.19
CA GLU A 70 0.03 26.62 -5.26
C GLU A 70 1.51 26.90 -5.01
N VAL A 71 1.85 28.10 -4.52
CA VAL A 71 3.22 28.46 -4.15
C VAL A 71 3.70 27.63 -2.95
N SER A 72 2.80 27.28 -2.03
CA SER A 72 3.12 26.41 -0.89
C SER A 72 3.38 24.96 -1.32
N GLY A 73 2.57 24.44 -2.26
CA GLY A 73 2.74 23.11 -2.84
C GLY A 73 4.03 22.98 -3.65
N LEU A 74 4.34 23.99 -4.49
CA LEU A 74 5.58 24.03 -5.26
C LEU A 74 6.82 24.08 -4.35
N ARG A 75 6.76 24.87 -3.26
CA ARG A 75 7.85 24.94 -2.27
C ARG A 75 8.05 23.61 -1.55
N ARG A 76 6.97 22.89 -1.21
CA ARG A 76 7.03 21.56 -0.59
C ARG A 76 7.61 20.53 -1.56
N ALA A 77 7.17 20.52 -2.81
CA ALA A 77 7.70 19.65 -3.85
C ALA A 77 9.21 19.88 -4.11
N LEU A 78 9.65 21.14 -4.13
CA LEU A 78 11.08 21.48 -4.24
C LEU A 78 11.90 21.02 -3.03
N GLN A 79 11.33 21.07 -1.82
CA GLN A 79 12.00 20.56 -0.62
C GLN A 79 12.13 19.03 -0.66
N GLU A 80 11.07 18.33 -1.05
CA GLU A 80 11.07 16.88 -1.23
C GLU A 80 12.07 16.43 -2.31
N GLU A 81 12.16 17.16 -3.43
CA GLU A 81 13.15 16.90 -4.50
C GLU A 81 14.59 17.10 -3.99
N ARG A 82 14.85 18.18 -3.25
CA ARG A 82 16.17 18.42 -2.64
C ARG A 82 16.55 17.33 -1.65
N LEU A 83 15.62 16.92 -0.78
CA LEU A 83 15.86 15.83 0.19
C LEU A 83 16.15 14.51 -0.53
N LYS A 84 15.37 14.18 -1.56
CA LYS A 84 15.57 12.98 -2.37
C LYS A 84 16.92 12.98 -3.06
N ARG A 85 17.36 14.13 -3.60
CA ARG A 85 18.67 14.28 -4.24
C ARG A 85 19.81 14.13 -3.24
N GLN A 86 19.71 14.76 -2.06
CA GLN A 86 20.71 14.61 -1.00
C GLN A 86 20.83 13.15 -0.52
N GLN A 87 19.71 12.45 -0.37
CA GLN A 87 19.73 11.02 -0.02
C GLN A 87 20.38 10.17 -1.11
N ALA A 88 20.11 10.46 -2.38
CA ALA A 88 20.75 9.76 -3.50
C ALA A 88 22.26 10.01 -3.54
N GLU A 89 22.70 11.26 -3.35
CA GLU A 89 24.12 11.62 -3.28
C GLU A 89 24.81 10.94 -2.09
N GLN A 90 24.16 10.87 -0.92
CA GLN A 90 24.67 10.14 0.24
C GLN A 90 24.82 8.64 -0.03
N ARG A 91 23.89 8.02 -0.75
CA ARG A 91 23.98 6.60 -1.12
C ARG A 91 25.12 6.33 -2.09
N LEU A 92 25.37 7.24 -3.04
CA LEU A 92 26.48 7.14 -3.99
C LEU A 92 27.84 7.38 -3.33
N MET A 93 27.88 8.21 -2.29
CA MET A 93 29.10 8.46 -1.49
C MET A 93 29.35 7.38 -0.43
N GLN A 94 28.36 6.55 -0.12
CA GLN A 94 28.54 5.48 0.85
C GLN A 94 29.40 4.38 0.20
N PRO A 95 30.60 4.10 0.73
CA PRO A 95 31.42 3.02 0.19
C PRO A 95 30.63 1.71 0.24
N PRO A 96 30.76 0.83 -0.77
CA PRO A 96 30.10 -0.45 -0.75
C PRO A 96 30.49 -1.17 0.54
N GLN A 97 29.50 -1.52 1.37
CA GLN A 97 29.79 -2.32 2.55
C GLN A 97 30.43 -3.63 2.10
N PRO A 98 31.54 -4.05 2.74
CA PRO A 98 32.14 -5.34 2.42
C PRO A 98 31.08 -6.42 2.60
N ALA A 99 30.91 -7.26 1.58
CA ALA A 99 30.04 -8.42 1.69
C ALA A 99 30.54 -9.26 2.89
N PRO A 100 29.64 -9.78 3.74
CA PRO A 100 30.04 -10.66 4.83
C PRO A 100 30.77 -11.87 4.22
N SER A 101 32.02 -12.08 4.60
CA SER A 101 32.79 -13.25 4.19
C SER A 101 32.18 -14.48 4.85
N LEU A 102 31.78 -15.47 4.05
CA LEU A 102 31.40 -16.77 4.60
C LEU A 102 32.64 -17.44 5.20
N PRO A 103 32.54 -18.09 6.38
CA PRO A 103 33.61 -18.92 6.94
C PRO A 103 34.01 -20.02 5.95
N ASP A 104 35.28 -20.42 5.94
CA ASP A 104 35.73 -21.51 5.07
C ASP A 104 35.07 -22.84 5.52
N PRO A 105 34.34 -23.54 4.62
CA PRO A 105 33.72 -24.82 4.94
C PRO A 105 34.70 -25.92 5.36
N ILE A 106 35.97 -25.83 4.95
CA ILE A 106 37.00 -26.86 5.21
C ILE A 106 37.71 -26.57 6.54
N GLU A 107 38.12 -25.32 6.76
CA GLU A 107 38.83 -24.94 7.99
C GLU A 107 37.88 -24.88 9.20
N ASN A 108 36.65 -24.39 9.01
CA ASN A 108 35.66 -24.21 10.08
C ASN A 108 34.23 -24.60 9.64
N PRO A 109 33.93 -25.90 9.47
CA PRO A 109 32.65 -26.36 8.97
C PRO A 109 31.45 -25.95 9.85
N GLU A 110 31.61 -25.90 11.17
CA GLU A 110 30.54 -25.52 12.09
C GLU A 110 30.11 -24.05 11.90
N GLU A 111 31.07 -23.12 11.84
CA GLU A 111 30.78 -21.70 11.63
C GLU A 111 30.15 -21.45 10.26
N TYR A 112 30.58 -22.18 9.24
CA TYR A 112 29.98 -22.11 7.92
C TYR A 112 28.49 -22.49 7.95
N THR A 113 28.14 -23.60 8.60
CA THR A 113 26.73 -24.02 8.74
C THR A 113 25.91 -22.99 9.53
N HIS A 114 26.46 -22.42 10.59
CA HIS A 114 25.80 -21.38 11.38
C HIS A 114 25.58 -20.09 10.57
N ALA A 115 26.56 -19.68 9.76
CA ALA A 115 26.45 -18.52 8.88
C ALA A 115 25.34 -18.72 7.83
N ILE A 116 25.24 -19.91 7.24
CA ILE A 116 24.14 -20.26 6.32
C ILE A 116 22.79 -20.23 7.06
N GLN A 117 22.70 -20.84 8.24
CA GLN A 117 21.46 -20.87 9.01
C GLN A 117 21.00 -19.47 9.41
N THR A 118 21.93 -18.62 9.82
CA THR A 118 21.68 -17.23 10.19
C THR A 118 21.21 -16.42 8.97
N SER A 119 21.86 -16.58 7.81
CA SER A 119 21.46 -15.85 6.60
C SER A 119 20.07 -16.28 6.11
N LEU A 120 19.77 -17.58 6.15
CA LEU A 120 18.44 -18.10 5.85
C LEU A 120 17.38 -17.56 6.81
N GLN A 121 17.67 -17.53 8.12
CA GLN A 121 16.75 -16.98 9.11
C GLN A 121 16.48 -15.49 8.85
N GLN A 122 17.50 -14.71 8.50
CA GLN A 122 17.33 -13.29 8.16
C GLN A 122 16.45 -13.11 6.93
N GLN A 123 16.64 -13.92 5.87
CA GLN A 123 15.80 -13.89 4.67
C GLN A 123 14.33 -14.17 5.01
N LEU A 124 14.06 -15.20 5.83
CA LEU A 124 12.70 -15.53 6.26
C LEU A 124 12.06 -14.41 7.08
N VAL A 125 12.83 -13.72 7.91
CA VAL A 125 12.34 -12.56 8.67
C VAL A 125 12.01 -11.40 7.71
N MET A 126 12.85 -11.12 6.73
CA MET A 126 12.60 -10.05 5.74
C MET A 126 11.37 -10.35 4.89
N GLU A 127 11.27 -11.58 4.35
CA GLU A 127 10.11 -12.01 3.56
C GLU A 127 8.80 -11.89 4.37
N ARG A 128 8.83 -12.28 5.65
CA ARG A 128 7.67 -12.12 6.53
C ARG A 128 7.27 -10.66 6.70
N VAL A 129 8.24 -9.76 6.90
CA VAL A 129 7.97 -8.33 7.05
C VAL A 129 7.42 -7.74 5.75
N GLU A 130 7.99 -8.09 4.61
CA GLU A 130 7.55 -7.63 3.29
C GLU A 130 6.14 -8.13 2.96
N THR A 131 5.87 -9.41 3.20
CA THR A 131 4.54 -10.00 3.00
C THR A 131 3.52 -9.34 3.92
N SER A 132 3.86 -9.13 5.19
CA SER A 132 3.01 -8.43 6.14
C SER A 132 2.73 -6.98 5.73
N ARG A 133 3.74 -6.27 5.22
CA ARG A 133 3.59 -4.91 4.67
C ARG A 133 2.69 -4.89 3.45
N PHE A 134 2.87 -5.83 2.53
CA PHE A 134 2.03 -5.97 1.34
C PHE A 134 0.56 -6.18 1.70
N HIS A 135 0.28 -7.04 2.68
CA HIS A 135 -1.09 -7.23 3.17
C HIS A 135 -1.64 -5.97 3.84
N ALA A 136 -0.84 -5.30 4.67
CA ALA A 136 -1.26 -4.09 5.39
C ALA A 136 -1.56 -2.92 4.43
N GLU A 137 -0.80 -2.78 3.34
CA GLU A 137 -1.06 -1.76 2.32
C GLU A 137 -2.43 -1.94 1.65
N ARG A 138 -2.89 -3.18 1.53
CA ARG A 138 -4.18 -3.55 0.94
C ARG A 138 -5.33 -3.52 1.93
N ASP A 139 -5.03 -3.55 3.22
CA ASP A 139 -6.05 -3.48 4.27
C ASP A 139 -6.58 -2.04 4.36
N PRO A 140 -7.90 -1.81 4.22
CA PRO A 140 -8.48 -0.48 4.36
C PRO A 140 -8.30 0.14 5.76
N ALA A 141 -8.07 -0.65 6.81
CA ALA A 141 -7.85 -0.16 8.17
C ALA A 141 -6.45 0.45 8.37
N ILE A 142 -5.46 0.02 7.58
CA ILE A 142 -4.07 0.49 7.67
C ILE A 142 -3.75 1.35 6.44
N GLY A 143 -3.75 0.73 5.26
CA GLY A 143 -3.41 1.35 3.99
C GLY A 143 -2.04 2.02 3.99
N LYS A 144 -1.78 2.87 2.98
CA LYS A 144 -0.51 3.61 2.86
C LYS A 144 -0.29 4.62 3.98
N ALA A 145 -1.35 5.25 4.47
CA ALA A 145 -1.26 6.26 5.52
C ALA A 145 -0.89 5.64 6.87
N GLY A 146 -1.51 4.52 7.25
CA GLY A 146 -1.16 3.79 8.47
C GLY A 146 0.25 3.20 8.41
N LEU A 147 0.71 2.77 7.23
CA LEU A 147 2.10 2.36 7.04
C LEU A 147 3.10 3.50 7.23
N ALA A 148 2.80 4.70 6.72
CA ALA A 148 3.66 5.87 6.92
C ALA A 148 3.75 6.24 8.41
N GLU A 149 2.64 6.14 9.14
CA GLU A 149 2.62 6.36 10.57
C GLU A 149 3.42 5.30 11.35
N LEU A 150 3.34 4.03 10.95
CA LEU A 150 4.18 2.98 11.53
C LEU A 150 5.66 3.21 11.24
N ASP A 151 6.01 3.64 10.03
CA ASP A 151 7.39 3.97 9.66
C ASP A 151 7.91 5.12 10.56
N GLU A 152 7.11 6.16 10.81
CA GLU A 152 7.44 7.22 11.78
C GLU A 152 7.62 6.69 13.20
N PHE A 153 6.70 5.82 13.66
CA PHE A 153 6.78 5.20 14.98
C PHE A 153 8.06 4.37 15.16
N PHE A 154 8.44 3.58 14.17
CA PHE A 154 9.66 2.77 14.22
C PHE A 154 10.93 3.60 14.10
N ASN A 155 10.91 4.69 13.33
CA ASN A 155 12.02 5.64 13.29
C ASN A 155 12.24 6.30 14.66
N ALA A 156 11.15 6.62 15.38
CA ALA A 156 11.23 7.15 16.74
C ALA A 156 11.62 6.08 17.77
N ASN A 157 11.20 4.82 17.56
CA ASN A 157 11.42 3.70 18.49
C ASN A 157 12.02 2.47 17.78
N PRO A 158 13.31 2.48 17.41
CA PRO A 158 13.92 1.38 16.64
C PRO A 158 13.80 0.03 17.35
N GLN A 159 13.88 0.03 18.68
CA GLN A 159 13.80 -1.18 19.51
C GLN A 159 12.38 -1.81 19.53
N ALA A 160 11.34 -1.03 19.27
CA ALA A 160 9.97 -1.53 19.25
C ALA A 160 9.74 -2.53 18.10
N SER A 161 10.41 -2.32 16.97
CA SER A 161 10.31 -3.19 15.79
C SER A 161 10.59 -4.67 16.11
N HIS A 162 11.59 -4.95 16.95
CA HIS A 162 12.00 -6.31 17.32
C HIS A 162 10.91 -7.08 18.09
N GLN A 163 10.03 -6.39 18.80
CA GLN A 163 8.96 -7.02 19.58
C GLN A 163 7.92 -7.66 18.66
N PHE A 164 7.66 -7.04 17.51
CA PHE A 164 6.63 -7.48 16.56
C PHE A 164 7.11 -8.56 15.60
N LEU A 165 8.42 -8.78 15.45
CA LEU A 165 8.97 -9.83 14.56
C LEU A 165 8.54 -11.25 14.95
N ARG A 166 8.16 -11.45 16.22
CA ARG A 166 7.63 -12.73 16.73
C ARG A 166 6.19 -13.00 16.29
N SER A 167 5.47 -11.96 15.86
CA SER A 167 4.10 -12.08 15.34
C SER A 167 4.09 -12.80 13.99
N PRO A 168 3.02 -13.55 13.66
CA PRO A 168 2.77 -14.02 12.30
C PRO A 168 2.69 -12.88 11.26
N SER A 169 2.11 -11.75 11.66
CA SER A 169 2.02 -10.53 10.85
C SER A 169 2.58 -9.34 11.65
N PRO A 170 3.89 -9.05 11.51
CA PRO A 170 4.55 -7.99 12.29
C PRO A 170 3.92 -6.61 12.12
N ILE A 171 3.53 -6.24 10.89
CA ILE A 171 3.00 -4.90 10.59
C ILE A 171 1.60 -4.72 11.19
N HIS A 172 0.73 -5.73 11.09
CA HIS A 172 -0.61 -5.65 11.68
C HIS A 172 -0.53 -5.60 13.21
N ALA A 173 0.31 -6.44 13.82
CA ALA A 173 0.49 -6.43 15.27
C ALA A 173 1.03 -5.09 15.78
N ALA A 174 1.94 -4.46 15.02
CA ALA A 174 2.43 -3.13 15.34
C ALA A 174 1.34 -2.06 15.22
N TRP A 175 0.50 -2.14 14.18
CA TRP A 175 -0.65 -1.26 14.02
C TRP A 175 -1.63 -1.38 15.19
N ASP A 176 -2.04 -2.59 15.52
CA ASP A 176 -2.98 -2.85 16.61
C ASP A 176 -2.45 -2.32 17.94
N TRP A 177 -1.15 -2.52 18.20
CA TRP A 177 -0.48 -1.99 19.38
C TRP A 177 -0.47 -0.45 19.37
N LEU A 178 -0.17 0.18 18.24
CA LEU A 178 -0.14 1.64 18.12
C LEU A 178 -1.53 2.24 18.35
N GLN A 179 -2.57 1.63 17.79
CA GLN A 179 -3.96 2.05 18.00
C GLN A 179 -4.37 1.86 19.46
N ALA A 180 -3.99 0.75 20.09
CA ALA A 180 -4.23 0.52 21.51
C ALA A 180 -3.51 1.55 22.39
N GLU A 181 -2.30 1.97 22.02
CA GLU A 181 -1.55 2.99 22.74
C GLU A 181 -2.19 4.37 22.60
N LYS A 182 -2.60 4.76 21.39
CA LYS A 182 -3.37 6.00 21.16
C LYS A 182 -4.67 6.00 21.97
N LEU A 183 -5.42 4.92 21.92
CA LEU A 183 -6.65 4.77 22.69
C LEU A 183 -6.38 4.90 24.19
N ARG A 184 -5.28 4.33 24.68
CA ARG A 184 -4.88 4.48 26.09
C ARG A 184 -4.56 5.94 26.43
N GLN A 185 -3.91 6.66 25.53
CA GLN A 185 -3.63 8.10 25.70
C GLN A 185 -4.92 8.94 25.68
N GLU A 186 -5.89 8.59 24.84
CA GLU A 186 -7.20 9.26 24.77
C GLU A 186 -8.07 9.03 26.00
N ILE A 187 -8.12 7.79 26.51
CA ILE A 187 -8.87 7.44 27.72
C ILE A 187 -8.23 8.09 28.96
N GLY A 188 -6.90 8.17 29.01
CA GLY A 188 -6.17 8.73 30.13
C GLY A 188 -6.36 7.92 31.42
N THR A 189 -6.36 8.61 32.57
CA THR A 189 -6.50 7.98 33.91
C THR A 189 -7.94 7.68 34.32
N ASP A 190 -8.95 8.19 33.60
CA ASP A 190 -10.37 8.02 33.96
C ASP A 190 -11.18 7.33 32.85
N PRO A 191 -11.30 5.99 32.90
CA PRO A 191 -12.10 5.24 31.93
C PRO A 191 -13.61 5.48 32.06
N ALA A 192 -14.10 6.02 33.18
CA ALA A 192 -15.53 6.29 33.36
C ALA A 192 -15.95 7.52 32.57
N ALA A 193 -15.17 8.60 32.61
CA ALA A 193 -15.41 9.83 31.84
C ALA A 193 -15.43 9.58 30.32
N TYR A 194 -14.55 8.72 29.81
CA TYR A 194 -14.56 8.34 28.39
C TYR A 194 -15.86 7.64 27.98
N ARG A 195 -16.36 6.70 28.80
CA ARG A 195 -17.63 6.00 28.54
C ARG A 195 -18.83 6.94 28.56
N GLU A 196 -18.83 7.95 29.42
CA GLU A 196 -19.90 8.96 29.46
C GLU A 196 -19.91 9.84 28.21
N ARG A 197 -18.73 10.24 27.70
CA ARG A 197 -18.62 10.94 26.41
C ARG A 197 -19.13 10.08 25.26
N LEU A 198 -18.70 8.82 25.18
CA LEU A 198 -19.16 7.89 24.15
C LEU A 198 -20.68 7.68 24.19
N ARG A 199 -21.26 7.56 25.39
CA ARG A 199 -22.72 7.46 25.57
C ARG A 199 -23.45 8.73 25.14
N ALA A 200 -22.90 9.90 25.44
CA ALA A 200 -23.47 11.18 25.03
C ALA A 200 -23.43 11.35 23.50
N GLU A 201 -22.34 10.92 22.85
CA GLU A 201 -22.18 10.93 21.40
C GLU A 201 -23.14 9.96 20.71
N LEU A 202 -23.24 8.71 21.18
CA LEU A 202 -24.22 7.74 20.64
C LEU A 202 -25.66 8.23 20.80
N LEU A 203 -26.01 8.85 21.93
CA LEU A 203 -27.34 9.45 22.12
C LEU A 203 -27.57 10.67 21.22
N ALA A 204 -26.52 11.39 20.84
CA ALA A 204 -26.60 12.51 19.90
C ALA A 204 -26.78 12.01 18.45
N GLU A 205 -26.15 10.89 18.07
CA GLU A 205 -26.27 10.27 16.75
C GLU A 205 -27.59 9.52 16.53
N LEU A 206 -28.17 8.96 17.60
CA LEU A 206 -29.50 8.32 17.55
C LEU A 206 -30.67 9.32 17.41
N LYS A 207 -30.51 10.56 17.91
CA LYS A 207 -31.54 11.61 17.82
C LYS A 207 -31.92 12.02 16.38
N PRO A 208 -31.00 12.21 15.42
CA PRO A 208 -31.36 12.45 14.02
C PRO A 208 -31.90 11.20 13.32
N ALA A 209 -31.56 9.98 13.76
CA ALA A 209 -32.10 8.74 13.20
C ALA A 209 -33.57 8.47 13.63
N ALA A 210 -34.01 9.04 14.76
CA ALA A 210 -35.41 8.95 15.23
C ALA A 210 -36.36 9.98 14.58
N ALA A 211 -35.85 10.90 13.75
CA ALA A 211 -36.62 11.92 13.05
C ALA A 211 -36.92 11.57 11.57
N VAL A 212 -36.87 10.28 11.22
CA VAL A 212 -37.39 9.81 9.93
C VAL A 212 -38.92 9.83 10.01
N PRO A 213 -39.63 10.63 9.19
CA PRO A 213 -41.08 10.58 9.15
C PRO A 213 -41.55 9.17 8.78
N PRO A 214 -42.68 8.67 9.32
CA PRO A 214 -43.17 7.35 9.00
C PRO A 214 -43.31 7.22 7.47
N THR A 215 -42.55 6.30 6.89
CA THR A 215 -42.67 5.96 5.47
C THR A 215 -44.12 5.53 5.26
N PRO A 216 -44.87 6.09 4.27
CA PRO A 216 -46.23 5.65 4.02
C PRO A 216 -46.19 4.17 3.69
N ALA A 217 -47.04 3.40 4.38
CA ALA A 217 -47.12 1.95 4.26
C ALA A 217 -47.11 1.54 2.78
N ARG A 218 -46.04 0.85 2.38
CA ARG A 218 -45.97 0.21 1.07
C ARG A 218 -47.05 -0.87 1.09
N ASN A 219 -48.14 -0.67 0.36
CA ASN A 219 -49.14 -1.72 0.10
C ASN A 219 -48.46 -2.83 -0.70
N ILE A 220 -47.90 -3.81 0.00
CA ILE A 220 -47.38 -5.03 -0.61
C ILE A 220 -48.61 -5.87 -0.99
N PRO A 221 -48.82 -6.21 -2.27
CA PRO A 221 -49.92 -7.08 -2.66
C PRO A 221 -49.75 -8.46 -1.99
N PRO A 222 -50.83 -9.09 -1.52
CA PRO A 222 -50.75 -10.39 -0.89
C PRO A 222 -50.16 -11.41 -1.87
N SER A 223 -48.94 -11.89 -1.61
CA SER A 223 -48.31 -12.92 -2.41
C SER A 223 -49.15 -14.21 -2.33
N MET A 224 -49.41 -14.84 -3.47
CA MET A 224 -50.12 -16.13 -3.59
C MET A 224 -49.35 -17.33 -3.00
N ALA A 225 -48.36 -17.11 -2.15
CA ALA A 225 -47.55 -18.13 -1.50
C ALA A 225 -48.22 -18.74 -0.25
N ARG A 226 -49.53 -18.48 -0.03
CA ARG A 226 -50.32 -19.09 1.04
C ARG A 226 -51.42 -19.97 0.48
N ALA A 227 -51.05 -20.94 -0.33
CA ALA A 227 -51.88 -22.09 -0.67
C ALA A 227 -51.08 -23.34 -0.30
N GLY A 228 -51.32 -23.87 0.90
CA GLY A 228 -50.69 -25.12 1.35
C GLY A 228 -50.35 -25.18 2.83
N ALA A 229 -51.34 -25.00 3.71
CA ALA A 229 -51.28 -25.55 5.07
C ALA A 229 -52.68 -25.46 5.70
N SER A 230 -53.56 -26.36 5.26
CA SER A 230 -54.86 -26.62 5.88
C SER A 230 -54.92 -28.13 6.12
N ALA A 231 -54.33 -28.60 7.21
CA ALA A 231 -54.69 -29.86 7.84
C ALA A 231 -54.02 -29.94 9.23
N GLY A 232 -54.82 -30.23 10.26
CA GLY A 232 -54.31 -30.84 11.49
C GLY A 232 -54.06 -29.92 12.67
N SER A 233 -55.14 -29.45 13.30
CA SER A 233 -55.11 -29.07 14.72
C SER A 233 -55.08 -30.35 15.56
N GLU A 234 -53.95 -30.64 16.21
CA GLU A 234 -53.86 -31.60 17.32
C GLU A 234 -53.25 -30.89 18.54
N PRO A 235 -53.79 -31.05 19.76
CA PRO A 235 -53.36 -30.28 20.93
C PRO A 235 -52.06 -30.83 21.55
N PRO A 236 -51.33 -30.02 22.34
CA PRO A 236 -50.01 -30.39 22.84
C PRO A 236 -50.10 -31.44 23.96
N ALA A 237 -49.55 -32.63 23.70
CA ALA A 237 -49.23 -33.59 24.75
C ALA A 237 -47.89 -33.22 25.42
N LYS A 238 -47.96 -33.02 26.73
CA LYS A 238 -46.81 -32.89 27.64
C LYS A 238 -45.94 -34.16 27.61
N GLY A 239 -44.62 -33.96 27.55
CA GLY A 239 -43.63 -34.87 28.12
C GLY A 239 -42.81 -35.68 27.10
N ALA A 240 -41.52 -35.36 27.00
CA ALA A 240 -40.41 -36.32 27.04
C ALA A 240 -39.06 -35.58 26.90
N ASP A 241 -38.11 -36.03 27.70
CA ASP A 241 -36.78 -35.50 28.02
C ASP A 241 -35.75 -35.41 26.89
N PRO A 242 -34.64 -34.65 27.10
CA PRO A 242 -33.53 -34.54 26.16
C PRO A 242 -32.67 -35.81 26.17
N LEU A 243 -32.51 -36.42 24.99
CA LEU A 243 -31.60 -37.55 24.76
C LEU A 243 -30.62 -37.19 23.64
N PHE A 244 -29.56 -36.46 23.99
CA PHE A 244 -28.29 -36.49 23.27
C PHE A 244 -27.18 -36.64 24.32
N GLY A 245 -26.78 -37.90 24.49
CA GLY A 245 -25.40 -38.26 24.81
C GLY A 245 -24.63 -38.47 23.52
#